data_AF-A0AAD7IU74-F1
#
_entry.id   AF-A0AAD7IU74-F1
#
_cell.length_a   1.000
_cell.length_b   1.000
_cell.length_c   1.000
_cell.angle_alpha   90.00
_cell.angle_beta   90.00
_cell.angle_gamma   90.00
#
_symmetry.space_group_name_H-M   'P 1'
#
loop_
_entity.id
_entity.type
_entity.pdbx_description
1 polymer ?
#
loop_
_entity_poly.entity_id
_entity_poly.type
_entity_poly.pdbx_seq_one_letter_code
_entity_poly.pdbx_strand_id
1 'polypeptide(L)' 'VVTGTSTGLGRNLLETVLAAGERTVATLRQPDVLKEIQTSYSAEKLLVVRLDVTQPSEMLAAFAAAEKHFG' A
#
# COMPACT_ATOMS: atom_id res chain seq x y z
N VAL A 1 -0.93 0.43 -7.20
CA VAL A 1 -0.06 1.02 -6.16
C VAL A 1 -0.61 2.39 -5.81
N VAL A 2 -0.82 2.69 -4.52
CA VAL A 2 -1.31 3.98 -4.03
C VAL A 2 -0.32 4.52 -3.02
N THR A 3 0.15 5.75 -3.22
CA THR A 3 1.05 6.45 -2.30
C THR A 3 0.29 7.36 -1.36
N GLY A 4 0.84 7.64 -0.18
CA GLY A 4 0.23 8.57 0.77
C GLY A 4 -1.03 7.99 1.40
N THR A 5 -1.07 6.69 1.64
CA THR A 5 -2.24 5.97 2.15
C THR A 5 -2.47 6.14 3.66
N SER A 6 -1.67 6.96 4.34
CA SER A 6 -1.83 7.23 5.77
C SER A 6 -3.15 7.94 6.07
N THR A 7 -3.52 8.94 5.25
CA THR A 7 -4.67 9.84 5.49
C THR A 7 -5.24 10.40 4.18
N GLY A 8 -6.34 11.16 4.28
CA GLY A 8 -6.87 11.97 3.18
C GLY A 8 -7.30 11.15 1.97
N LEU A 9 -7.00 11.65 0.76
CA LEU A 9 -7.41 11.03 -0.49
C LEU A 9 -6.79 9.65 -0.69
N GLY A 10 -5.50 9.47 -0.38
CA GLY A 10 -4.82 8.18 -0.53
C GLY A 10 -5.44 7.08 0.35
N ARG A 11 -5.84 7.44 1.59
CA ARG A 11 -6.55 6.53 2.49
C ARG A 11 -7.94 6.15 1.97
N ASN A 12 -8.73 7.13 1.54
CA ASN A 12 -10.06 6.87 0.98
C ASN A 12 -9.99 6.00 -0.29
N LEU A 13 -9.01 6.26 -1.16
CA LEU A 13 -8.80 5.45 -2.36
C LEU A 13 -8.40 4.01 -2.01
N LEU A 14 -7.49 3.83 -1.05
CA LEU A 14 -7.10 2.51 -0.55
C LEU A 14 -8.33 1.71 -0.08
N GLU A 15 -9.13 2.31 0.80
CA GLU A 15 -10.33 1.66 1.35
C GLU A 15 -11.36 1.35 0.26
N THR A 16 -11.57 2.27 -0.69
CA THR A 16 -12.50 2.07 -1.81
C THR A 16 -12.08 0.91 -2.70
N VAL A 17 -10.79 0.82 -3.06
CA VAL A 17 -10.24 -0.25 -3.90
C VAL A 17 -10.37 -1.60 -3.18
N LEU A 18 -10.04 -1.65 -1.89
CA LEU A 18 -10.17 -2.87 -1.10
C LEU A 18 -11.63 -3.31 -0.93
N ALA A 19 -12.55 -2.38 -0.71
CA ALA A 19 -13.98 -2.65 -0.61
C ALA A 19 -14.58 -3.16 -1.94
N ALA A 20 -14.02 -2.74 -3.08
CA ALA A 20 -14.37 -3.27 -4.40
C ALA A 20 -13.84 -4.70 -4.63
N GLY A 21 -13.07 -5.26 -3.69
CA GLY A 21 -12.47 -6.58 -3.81
C GLY A 21 -11.23 -6.60 -4.70
N GLU A 22 -10.66 -5.45 -5.03
CA GLU A 22 -9.47 -5.35 -5.88
C GLU A 22 -8.18 -5.56 -5.07
N ARG A 23 -7.09 -5.83 -5.79
CA ARG A 23 -5.75 -5.93 -5.20
C ARG A 23 -5.07 -4.57 -5.20
N THR A 24 -4.36 -4.24 -4.14
CA THR A 24 -3.62 -2.99 -4.09
C THR A 24 -2.38 -3.06 -3.22
N VAL A 25 -1.45 -2.17 -3.55
CA VAL A 25 -0.23 -1.92 -2.77
C VAL A 25 -0.40 -0.55 -2.13
N ALA A 26 -0.40 -0.50 -0.81
CA ALA A 26 -0.51 0.72 -0.03
C ALA A 26 0.89 1.17 0.42
N THR A 27 1.28 2.40 0.07
CA THR A 27 2.61 2.91 0.44
C THR A 27 2.54 4.18 1.28
N LEU A 28 3.35 4.19 2.35
CA LEU A 28 3.40 5.25 3.35
C LEU A 28 4.70 5.21 4.15
N ARG A 29 5.10 6.33 4.76
CA ARG A 29 6.33 6.40 5.56
C ARG A 29 6.26 5.62 6.89
N GLN A 30 5.06 5.50 7.45
CA GLN A 30 4.80 4.84 8.74
C GLN A 30 3.74 3.75 8.57
N PRO A 31 4.14 2.50 8.23
CA PRO A 31 3.21 1.40 7.96
C PRO A 31 2.24 1.07 9.12
N ASP A 32 2.63 1.33 10.37
CA ASP A 32 1.81 1.05 11.56
C ASP A 32 0.44 1.73 11.52
N VAL A 33 0.30 2.85 10.79
CA VAL A 33 -0.98 3.56 10.57
C VAL A 33 -2.03 2.69 9.86
N LEU A 34 -1.59 1.67 9.12
CA LEU A 34 -2.46 0.73 8.40
C LEU A 34 -2.59 -0.62 9.08
N LYS A 35 -2.09 -0.81 10.31
CA LYS A 35 -2.10 -2.12 10.99
C LYS A 35 -3.49 -2.75 11.06
N GLU A 36 -4.51 -1.97 11.40
CA GLU A 36 -5.91 -2.42 11.47
C GLU A 36 -6.48 -2.85 10.10
N ILE A 37 -6.16 -2.08 9.05
CA ILE A 37 -6.54 -2.44 7.67
C ILE A 37 -5.79 -3.71 7.26
N GLN A 38 -4.49 -3.79 7.53
CA GLN A 38 -3.67 -4.95 7.19
C GLN A 38 -4.16 -6.23 7.88
N THR A 39 -4.70 -6.15 9.09
CA THR A 39 -5.32 -7.31 9.77
C THR A 39 -6.68 -7.70 9.18
N SER A 40 -7.34 -6.78 8.46
CA SER A 40 -8.68 -7.00 7.89
C SER A 40 -8.65 -7.61 6.48
N TYR A 41 -7.51 -7.56 5.79
CA TYR A 41 -7.35 -8.04 4.42
C TYR A 41 -6.21 -9.05 4.32
N SER A 42 -6.39 -10.08 3.49
CA SER A 42 -5.33 -11.06 3.24
C SER A 42 -4.18 -10.45 2.44
N ALA A 43 -3.01 -11.08 2.54
CA ALA A 43 -1.85 -10.71 1.73
C ALA A 43 -2.15 -10.75 0.22
N GLU A 44 -3.08 -11.59 -0.24
CA GLU A 44 -3.49 -11.66 -1.65
C GLU A 44 -4.27 -10.42 -2.14
N LYS A 45 -4.76 -9.57 -1.23
CA LYS A 45 -5.52 -8.34 -1.53
C LYS A 45 -4.74 -7.08 -1.21
N LEU A 46 -3.94 -7.10 -0.15
CA LEU A 46 -3.24 -5.91 0.32
C LEU A 46 -1.77 -6.21 0.62
N LEU A 47 -0.90 -5.47 -0.04
CA LEU A 47 0.50 -5.35 0.34
C LEU A 47 0.75 -3.95 0.91
N VAL A 48 1.30 -3.87 2.12
CA VAL A 48 1.71 -2.60 2.74
C VAL A 48 3.22 -2.47 2.62
N VAL A 49 3.69 -1.39 1.99
CA VAL A 49 5.13 -1.14 1.78
C VAL A 49 5.51 0.23 2.35
N ARG A 50 6.61 0.28 3.10
CA ARG A 50 7.19 1.56 3.50
C ARG A 50 7.75 2.27 2.27
N LEU A 51 7.38 3.53 2.07
CA LEU A 51 7.92 4.37 0.99
C LEU A 51 7.97 5.84 1.40
N ASP A 52 9.14 6.45 1.26
CA ASP A 52 9.32 7.88 1.05
C ASP A 52 9.52 8.19 -0.44
N VAL A 53 8.55 8.86 -1.07
CA VAL A 53 8.57 9.20 -2.50
C VAL A 53 9.69 10.17 -2.89
N THR A 54 10.30 10.84 -1.91
CA THR A 54 11.46 11.71 -2.16
C THR A 54 12.75 10.93 -2.40
N GLN A 55 12.75 9.62 -2.11
CA GLN A 55 13.90 8.73 -2.25
C GLN A 55 13.73 7.78 -3.45
N PRO A 56 14.46 7.99 -4.57
CA PRO A 56 14.30 7.19 -5.78
C PRO A 56 14.54 5.68 -5.58
N SER A 57 15.50 5.32 -4.71
CA SER A 57 15.78 3.93 -4.38
C SER A 57 14.60 3.23 -3.69
N GLU A 58 13.84 3.96 -2.85
CA GLU A 58 12.67 3.39 -2.19
C GLU A 58 11.52 3.19 -3.17
N MET A 59 11.36 4.08 -4.16
CA MET A 59 10.38 3.89 -5.22
C MET A 59 10.65 2.60 -6.00
N LEU A 60 11.89 2.39 -6.45
CA LEU A 60 12.28 1.17 -7.15
C LEU A 60 12.04 -0.08 -6.29
N ALA A 61 12.39 -0.02 -5.00
CA ALA A 61 12.15 -1.12 -4.06
C ALA A 61 10.65 -1.41 -3.86
N ALA A 62 9.80 -0.37 -3.81
CA ALA A 62 8.36 -0.54 -3.66
C ALA A 62 7.71 -1.19 -4.89
N PHE A 63 8.14 -0.81 -6.09
CA PHE A 63 7.70 -1.48 -7.32
C PHE A 63 8.19 -2.93 -7.41
N ALA A 64 9.45 -3.19 -7.08
CA ALA A 64 9.98 -4.55 -7.03
C ALA A 64 9.24 -5.43 -6.00
N ALA A 65 8.87 -4.86 -4.85
CA ALA A 65 8.05 -5.56 -3.86
C ALA A 65 6.63 -5.86 -4.38
N ALA A 66 6.03 -4.92 -5.11
CA ALA A 66 4.73 -5.11 -5.76
C ALA A 66 4.77 -6.25 -6.79
N GLU A 67 5.76 -6.22 -7.69
CA GLU A 67 5.96 -7.24 -8.73
C GLU A 67 6.23 -8.62 -8.12
N LYS A 68 7.11 -8.70 -7.11
CA LYS A 68 7.39 -9.95 -6.41
C LYS A 68 6.15 -10.56 -5.77
N HIS A 69 5.23 -9.72 -5.29
CA HIS A 69 4.09 -10.16 -4.49
C HIS A 69 2.85 -10.48 -5.34
N PHE A 70 2.62 -9.72 -6.41
CA PHE A 70 1.43 -9.85 -7.25
C PHE A 70 1.70 -10.35 -8.68
N GLY A 71 2.97 -10.48 -9.10
CA GLY A 71 3.39 -10.77 -10.47
C GLY A 71 3.52 -9.52 -11.33
#